data_AF-A0A1M4DY33-F1
#
_entry.id   AF-A0A1M4DY33-F1
#
_cell.length_a   1.000
_cell.length_b   1.000
_cell.length_c   1.000
_cell.angle_alpha   90.00
_cell.angle_beta   90.00
_cell.angle_gamma   90.00
#
_symmetry.space_group_name_H-M   'P 1'
#
loop_
_entity.id
_entity.type
_entity.pdbx_description
1 polymer ?
#
loop_
_entity_poly.entity_id
_entity_poly.type
_entity_poly.pdbx_seq_one_letter_code
_entity_poly.pdbx_strand_id
1 'polypeptide(L)'
;MESLFDLLERPTKAPAVVLAAVVHAELAVLRPFGTADGVVARSAGRLTLVEYGLDPKSLVAVEVGHLELPYAEALRAYLEGSAEGVATWVQHCASAVTLGVRETTAICEAMQRG
;
A
#
# COMPACT_ATOMS: atom_id res chain seq x y z
N MET A 1 0.12 -1.34 -17.93
CA MET A 1 -1.16 -0.85 -17.37
C MET A 1 -2.30 -1.81 -17.70
N GLU A 2 -2.44 -2.29 -18.94
CA GLU A 2 -3.43 -3.31 -19.32
C GLU A 2 -3.36 -4.58 -18.43
N SER A 3 -2.16 -5.08 -18.14
CA SER A 3 -1.95 -6.20 -17.21
C SER A 3 -2.39 -5.92 -15.77
N LEU A 4 -2.25 -4.67 -15.30
CA LEU A 4 -2.69 -4.26 -13.96
C LEU A 4 -4.22 -4.24 -13.90
N PHE A 5 -4.88 -3.73 -14.95
CA PHE A 5 -6.35 -3.74 -15.01
C PHE A 5 -6.91 -5.16 -15.09
N ASP A 6 -6.33 -6.05 -15.90
CA ASP A 6 -6.74 -7.47 -15.93
C ASP A 6 -6.61 -8.12 -14.55
N LEU A 7 -5.52 -7.84 -13.82
CA LEU A 7 -5.34 -8.35 -12.47
C LEU A 7 -6.41 -7.83 -11.48
N LEU A 8 -6.84 -6.58 -11.62
CA LEU A 8 -7.83 -5.97 -10.73
C LEU A 8 -9.26 -6.39 -11.05
N GLU A 9 -9.58 -6.62 -12.32
CA GLU A 9 -10.92 -7.02 -12.76
C GLU A 9 -11.21 -8.50 -12.50
N ARG A 10 -10.17 -9.32 -12.35
CA ARG A 10 -10.32 -10.76 -12.11
C ARG A 10 -10.72 -11.05 -10.66
N PRO A 11 -11.72 -11.91 -10.43
CA PRO A 11 -12.05 -12.38 -9.09
C PRO A 11 -10.82 -13.01 -8.43
N THR A 12 -10.50 -12.55 -7.22
CA THR A 12 -9.33 -13.03 -6.47
C THR A 12 -9.70 -13.34 -5.03
N LYS A 13 -9.01 -14.32 -4.45
CA LYS A 13 -9.05 -14.62 -3.00
C LYS A 13 -7.80 -14.11 -2.29
N ALA A 14 -6.96 -13.33 -2.98
CA ALA A 14 -5.77 -12.74 -2.38
C ALA A 14 -6.16 -11.80 -1.23
N PRO A 15 -5.39 -11.76 -0.13
CA PRO A 15 -5.63 -10.79 0.94
C PRO A 15 -5.56 -9.35 0.42
N ALA A 16 -6.42 -8.48 0.94
CA ALA A 16 -6.50 -7.07 0.55
C ALA A 16 -5.13 -6.35 0.59
N VAL A 17 -4.30 -6.64 1.61
CA VAL A 17 -2.96 -6.06 1.76
C VAL A 17 -2.01 -6.47 0.63
N VAL A 18 -2.13 -7.69 0.10
CA VAL A 18 -1.32 -8.17 -1.02
C VAL A 18 -1.74 -7.45 -2.30
N LEU A 19 -3.05 -7.33 -2.54
CA LEU A 19 -3.56 -6.64 -3.71
C LEU A 19 -3.18 -5.15 -3.69
N ALA A 20 -3.33 -4.48 -2.54
CA ALA A 20 -2.94 -3.09 -2.38
C ALA A 20 -1.44 -2.88 -2.59
N ALA A 21 -0.60 -3.80 -2.10
CA ALA A 21 0.85 -3.76 -2.34
C ALA A 21 1.16 -3.83 -3.85
N VAL A 22 0.55 -4.75 -4.59
CA VAL A 22 0.76 -4.87 -6.05
C VAL A 22 0.29 -3.61 -6.78
N VAL A 23 -0.93 -3.11 -6.49
CA VAL A 23 -1.46 -1.88 -7.10
C VAL A 23 -0.54 -0.68 -6.86
N HIS A 24 -0.08 -0.52 -5.63
CA HIS A 24 0.85 0.55 -5.27
C HIS A 24 2.15 0.41 -6.05
N ALA A 25 2.79 -0.77 -6.02
CA ALA A 25 4.05 -0.98 -6.70
C ALA A 25 3.95 -0.71 -8.20
N GLU A 26 2.97 -1.32 -8.87
CA GLU A 26 2.77 -1.19 -10.31
C GLU A 26 2.60 0.27 -10.72
N LEU A 27 1.79 1.05 -10.01
CA LEU A 27 1.62 2.47 -10.31
C LEU A 27 2.88 3.30 -10.01
N ALA A 28 3.57 3.02 -8.90
CA ALA A 28 4.79 3.73 -8.54
C ALA A 28 5.95 3.44 -9.52
N VAL A 29 5.97 2.24 -10.08
CA VAL A 29 7.00 1.75 -11.01
C VAL A 29 6.74 2.18 -12.44
N LEU A 30 5.51 1.94 -12.93
CA LEU A 30 5.14 2.23 -14.33
C LEU A 30 5.14 3.73 -14.61
N ARG A 31 4.96 4.56 -13.58
CA ARG A 31 4.91 6.03 -13.65
C ARG A 31 4.05 6.55 -14.82
N PRO A 32 2.77 6.13 -14.92
CA PRO A 32 1.95 6.38 -16.09
C PRO A 32 1.54 7.85 -16.28
N PHE A 33 1.63 8.69 -15.24
CA PHE A 33 1.25 10.10 -15.31
C PHE A 33 2.47 11.00 -15.54
N GLY A 34 3.68 10.50 -15.30
CA GLY A 34 4.94 11.24 -15.42
C GLY A 34 5.14 12.34 -14.37
N THR A 35 4.08 12.70 -13.62
CA THR A 35 4.08 13.64 -12.51
C THR A 35 3.20 13.09 -11.39
N ALA A 36 3.63 13.26 -10.14
CA ALA A 36 2.89 12.83 -8.95
C ALA A 36 2.54 11.32 -8.88
N ASP A 37 3.20 10.45 -9.66
CA ASP A 37 2.94 9.01 -9.68
C ASP A 37 3.00 8.38 -8.28
N GLY A 38 3.94 8.80 -7.45
CA GLY A 38 4.05 8.31 -6.07
C GLY A 38 2.85 8.68 -5.19
N VAL A 39 2.21 9.83 -5.43
CA VAL A 39 0.98 10.22 -4.75
C VAL A 39 -0.18 9.34 -5.22
N VAL A 40 -0.34 9.21 -6.54
CA VAL A 40 -1.40 8.38 -7.13
C VAL A 40 -1.27 6.92 -6.68
N ALA A 41 -0.05 6.39 -6.65
CA ALA A 41 0.22 5.03 -6.22
C ALA A 41 -0.18 4.77 -4.75
N ARG A 42 0.13 5.71 -3.84
CA ARG A 42 -0.31 5.62 -2.44
C ARG A 42 -1.84 5.72 -2.33
N SER A 43 -2.45 6.66 -3.04
CA SER A 43 -3.91 6.81 -3.06
C SER A 43 -4.61 5.56 -3.57
N ALA A 44 -4.12 4.96 -4.66
CA ALA A 44 -4.65 3.73 -5.21
C ALA A 44 -4.49 2.55 -4.23
N GLY A 45 -3.32 2.41 -3.60
CA GLY A 45 -3.12 1.42 -2.53
C GLY A 45 -4.15 1.55 -1.41
N ARG A 46 -4.39 2.77 -0.91
CA ARG A 46 -5.44 3.03 0.10
C ARG A 46 -6.84 2.67 -0.40
N LEU A 47 -7.18 3.04 -1.64
CA LEU A 47 -8.49 2.70 -2.22
C LEU A 47 -8.68 1.19 -2.32
N THR A 48 -7.64 0.42 -2.65
CA THR A 48 -7.70 -1.03 -2.64
C THR A 48 -7.92 -1.58 -1.22
N LEU A 49 -7.29 -1.02 -0.19
CA LEU A 49 -7.55 -1.43 1.20
C LEU A 49 -8.99 -1.15 1.64
N VAL A 50 -9.58 -0.04 1.17
CA VAL A 50 -10.98 0.32 1.41
C VAL A 50 -11.91 -0.67 0.71
N GLU A 51 -11.73 -0.86 -0.60
CA GLU A 51 -12.60 -1.67 -1.45
C GLU A 51 -12.64 -3.14 -1.00
N TYR A 52 -11.49 -3.69 -0.63
CA TYR A 52 -11.38 -5.08 -0.21
C TYR A 52 -11.53 -5.26 1.32
N GLY A 53 -12.01 -4.23 2.02
CA GLY A 53 -12.52 -4.33 3.39
C GLY A 53 -11.48 -4.38 4.51
N LEU A 54 -10.20 -4.12 4.24
CA LEU A 54 -9.18 -4.06 5.29
C LEU A 54 -9.29 -2.76 6.11
N ASP A 55 -9.49 -1.64 5.43
CA ASP A 55 -9.67 -0.32 6.04
C ASP A 55 -10.88 0.40 5.40
N PRO A 56 -12.11 -0.11 5.60
CA PRO A 56 -13.30 0.36 4.90
C PRO A 56 -13.68 1.82 5.24
N LYS A 57 -13.06 2.40 6.28
CA LYS A 57 -13.27 3.79 6.70
C LYS A 57 -12.07 4.69 6.40
N SER A 58 -11.02 4.13 5.79
CA SER A 58 -9.82 4.86 5.41
C SER A 58 -9.15 5.60 6.58
N LEU A 59 -9.17 4.98 7.77
CA LEU A 59 -8.67 5.60 9.01
C LEU A 59 -7.20 5.31 9.26
N VAL A 60 -6.64 4.28 8.64
CA VAL A 60 -5.24 3.88 8.85
C VAL A 60 -4.31 4.91 8.20
N ALA A 61 -3.39 5.45 8.99
CA ALA A 61 -2.36 6.38 8.54
C ALA A 61 -1.18 5.63 7.87
N VAL A 62 -1.45 4.88 6.80
CA VAL A 62 -0.47 4.00 6.11
C VAL A 62 0.78 4.78 5.66
N GLU A 63 0.61 6.04 5.27
CA GLU A 63 1.68 6.95 4.87
C GLU A 63 2.75 7.12 5.95
N VAL A 64 2.36 7.13 7.23
CA VAL A 64 3.32 7.19 8.35
C VAL A 64 4.22 5.96 8.33
N GLY A 65 3.62 4.78 8.16
CA GLY A 65 4.40 3.54 8.03
C GLY A 65 5.33 3.55 6.82
N HIS A 66 4.91 4.08 5.68
CA HIS A 66 5.78 4.23 4.52
C HIS A 66 6.91 5.25 4.73
N LEU A 67 6.69 6.29 5.55
CA LEU A 67 7.70 7.28 5.88
C LEU A 67 8.76 6.72 6.83
N GLU A 68 8.36 5.92 7.82
CA GLU A 68 9.23 5.36 8.86
C GLU A 68 10.04 4.14 8.41
N LEU A 69 9.60 3.45 7.36
CA LEU A 69 10.22 2.24 6.83
C LEU A 69 11.07 2.53 5.56
N PRO A 70 12.00 1.64 5.16
CA PRO A 70 12.85 1.84 3.98
C PRO A 70 12.08 1.67 2.64
N TYR A 71 11.11 2.55 2.39
CA TYR A 71 10.18 2.51 1.25
C TYR A 71 10.87 2.44 -0.10
N ALA A 72 11.87 3.29 -0.34
CA ALA A 72 12.56 3.35 -1.62
C ALA A 72 13.38 2.07 -1.90
N GLU A 73 13.88 1.42 -0.85
CA GLU A 73 14.62 0.16 -0.96
C GLU A 73 13.69 -1.01 -1.22
N ALA A 74 12.60 -1.12 -0.46
CA ALA A 74 11.60 -2.16 -0.68
C ALA A 74 10.96 -2.06 -2.08
N LEU A 75 10.67 -0.85 -2.55
CA LEU A 75 10.14 -0.64 -3.90
C LEU A 75 11.18 -0.98 -4.99
N ARG A 76 12.46 -0.75 -4.72
CA ARG A 76 13.54 -1.17 -5.62
C ARG A 76 13.67 -2.69 -5.67
N ALA A 77 13.49 -3.39 -4.56
CA ALA A 77 13.46 -4.84 -4.54
C ALA A 77 12.29 -5.38 -5.39
N TYR A 78 11.09 -4.78 -5.29
CA TYR A 78 9.96 -5.14 -6.17
C TYR A 78 10.32 -4.97 -7.66
N LEU A 79 10.97 -3.85 -8.00
CA LEU A 79 11.39 -3.51 -9.36
C LEU A 79 12.32 -4.56 -10.00
N GLU A 80 13.06 -5.33 -9.21
CA GLU A 80 13.92 -6.40 -9.72
C GLU A 80 13.11 -7.57 -10.30
N GLY A 81 11.80 -7.67 -9.98
CA GLY A 81 10.90 -8.69 -10.51
C GLY A 81 11.14 -10.09 -9.95
N SER A 82 11.97 -10.24 -8.92
CA SER A 82 12.22 -11.51 -8.24
C SER A 82 11.11 -11.84 -7.25
N ALA A 83 10.86 -13.13 -7.00
CA ALA A 83 9.88 -13.55 -5.99
C ALA A 83 10.23 -13.01 -4.59
N GLU A 84 11.53 -12.92 -4.28
CA GLU A 84 12.02 -12.35 -3.03
C GLU A 84 11.75 -10.85 -2.94
N GLY A 85 12.02 -10.09 -4.01
CA GLY A 85 11.74 -8.66 -4.07
C GLY A 85 10.25 -8.33 -3.94
N VAL A 86 9.38 -9.14 -4.57
CA VAL A 86 7.93 -9.04 -4.40
C VAL A 86 7.53 -9.33 -2.94
N ALA A 87 8.10 -10.36 -2.31
CA ALA A 87 7.83 -10.67 -0.92
C ALA A 87 8.29 -9.56 0.03
N THR A 88 9.49 -8.99 -0.18
CA THR A 88 10.02 -7.85 0.56
C THR A 88 9.06 -6.65 0.50
N TRP A 89 8.54 -6.34 -0.68
CA TRP A 89 7.60 -5.24 -0.84
C TRP A 89 6.25 -5.48 -0.16
N VAL A 90 5.69 -6.69 -0.30
CA VAL A 90 4.44 -7.05 0.38
C VAL A 90 4.61 -6.96 1.91
N GLN A 91 5.74 -7.43 2.43
CA GLN A 91 6.08 -7.30 3.85
C GLN A 91 6.20 -5.84 4.27
N HIS A 92 6.88 -5.00 3.48
CA HIS A 92 6.97 -3.56 3.73
C HIS A 92 5.57 -2.91 3.82
N CYS A 93 4.67 -3.20 2.89
CA CYS A 93 3.29 -2.70 2.93
C CYS A 93 2.53 -3.17 4.17
N ALA A 94 2.65 -4.45 4.55
CA ALA A 94 2.02 -4.99 5.76
C ALA A 94 2.56 -4.32 7.04
N SER A 95 3.87 -4.10 7.12
CA SER A 95 4.50 -3.37 8.22
C SER A 95 4.06 -1.90 8.25
N ALA A 96 3.95 -1.25 7.09
CA ALA A 96 3.51 0.13 6.99
C ALA A 96 2.06 0.29 7.47
N VAL A 97 1.16 -0.62 7.07
CA VAL A 97 -0.22 -0.66 7.57
C VAL A 97 -0.25 -0.87 9.08
N THR A 98 0.56 -1.80 9.60
CA THR A 98 0.62 -2.07 11.05
C THR A 98 1.08 -0.86 11.85
N LEU A 99 2.10 -0.13 11.39
CA LEU A 99 2.55 1.12 12.00
C LEU A 99 1.48 2.20 11.90
N GLY A 100 0.84 2.35 10.74
CA GLY A 100 -0.27 3.29 10.55
C GLY A 100 -1.44 3.04 11.50
N VAL A 101 -1.79 1.77 11.77
CA VAL A 101 -2.84 1.42 12.73
C VAL A 101 -2.47 1.85 14.15
N ARG A 102 -1.20 1.66 14.54
CA ARG A 102 -0.71 2.08 15.87
C ARG A 102 -0.81 3.59 16.04
N GLU A 103 -0.42 4.35 15.01
CA GLU A 103 -0.52 5.81 15.03
C GLU A 103 -1.97 6.28 15.09
N THR A 104 -2.85 5.74 14.23
CA THR A 104 -4.29 6.06 14.27
C THR A 104 -4.89 5.75 15.65
N THR A 105 -4.50 4.62 16.26
CA THR A 105 -4.96 4.26 17.62
C THR A 105 -4.49 5.28 18.65
N ALA A 106 -3.21 5.66 18.62
CA ALA A 106 -2.64 6.63 19.55
C ALA A 106 -3.35 7.99 19.46
N ILE A 107 -3.69 8.44 18.23
CA ILE A 107 -4.48 9.66 17.99
C ILE A 107 -5.88 9.54 18.63
N CYS A 108 -6.60 8.45 18.36
CA CYS A 108 -7.93 8.22 18.92
C CYS A 108 -7.90 8.21 20.47
N GLU A 109 -6.93 7.53 21.06
CA GLU A 109 -6.77 7.50 22.52
C GLU A 109 -6.41 8.87 23.10
N ALA A 110 -5.58 9.66 22.41
CA ALA A 110 -5.27 11.02 22.83
C ALA A 110 -6.53 11.91 22.80
N MET A 111 -7.38 11.77 21.78
CA MET A 111 -8.65 12.50 21.67
C MET A 111 -9.66 12.09 22.75
N GLN A 112 -9.67 10.83 23.19
CA GLN A 112 -10.56 10.36 24.26
C GLN A 112 -10.16 10.84 25.66
N ARG A 113 -8.89 11.23 25.86
CA ARG A 113 -8.36 11.71 27.15
C ARG A 113 -8.44 13.23 27.31
N GLY A 114 -8.67 13.98 26.22
CA GLY A 114 -8.91 15.42 26.21
C GLY A 114 -10.39 15.77 26.28
#